data_AF-A0A494YTK1-F1
#
_entry.id   AF-A0A494YTK1-F1
#
_cell.length_a   1.000
_cell.length_b   1.000
_cell.length_c   1.000
_cell.angle_alpha   90.00
_cell.angle_beta   90.00
_cell.angle_gamma   90.00
#
_symmetry.space_group_name_H-M   'P 1'
#
loop_
_entity.id
_entity.type
_entity.pdbx_description
1 polymer ?
#
loop_
_entity_poly.entity_id
_entity_poly.type
_entity_poly.pdbx_seq_one_letter_code
_entity_poly.pdbx_strand_id
1 'polypeptide(L)'
;MKNYYYHPTRKKLRDIPVFVDLHYSEALKYFLRTAEILEPQMIRDIEEMIPLFSQTEDLHEQLKTDKSFIDNWSLIEKCDENNNSHLLKLKKALLNWGKKYNLYTEERPNSTTFLEVALWAIPDRKDHEKDMEERKEYLEQLGFTDVNYREEWSITNVIYEEYEAENSEEKISFDKLFPFVFSPDSFNIYGLFKDSNLEPLASDYESLLSDFRVNLMLAQSKEMDLKDFSFGVGWDPRISTWSEFEERIDEAYKTYKKLYKERTKAYLEEKGYVEGIKKRNKEHFEWLVRYQIQKWPIHDIADFYSTPDKILAEDTIRKGLSATASILDLCLR
;
A
#
# COMPACT_ATOMS: atom_id res chain seq x y z
N MET A 1 10.41 12.43 -9.75
CA MET A 1 9.11 11.84 -9.34
C MET A 1 9.32 10.35 -9.16
N LYS A 2 8.86 9.76 -8.04
CA LYS A 2 8.87 8.30 -7.86
C LYS A 2 7.52 7.80 -8.39
N ASN A 3 7.55 7.10 -9.52
CA ASN A 3 6.35 6.48 -10.09
C ASN A 3 6.16 5.15 -9.35
N TYR A 4 4.92 4.85 -8.98
CA TYR A 4 4.53 3.56 -8.41
C TYR A 4 3.45 2.94 -9.29
N TYR A 5 3.21 1.65 -9.12
CA TYR A 5 2.17 0.92 -9.84
C TYR A 5 1.19 0.31 -8.85
N TYR A 6 -0.09 0.31 -9.18
CA TYR A 6 -1.14 -0.32 -8.38
C TYR A 6 -2.21 -0.93 -9.30
N HIS A 7 -2.90 -1.95 -8.82
CA HIS A 7 -4.00 -2.56 -9.57
C HIS A 7 -5.33 -1.90 -9.16
N PRO A 8 -6.11 -1.29 -10.09
CA PRO A 8 -7.30 -0.50 -9.74
C PRO A 8 -8.37 -1.24 -8.93
N THR A 9 -8.50 -2.55 -9.12
CA THR A 9 -9.51 -3.39 -8.45
C THR A 9 -8.96 -4.26 -7.31
N ARG A 10 -7.64 -4.25 -7.07
CA ARG A 10 -7.00 -5.06 -6.01
C ARG A 10 -6.30 -4.12 -5.05
N LYS A 11 -7.08 -3.32 -4.34
CA LYS A 11 -6.57 -2.37 -3.34
C LYS A 11 -6.47 -3.00 -1.96
N LYS A 12 -7.38 -3.93 -1.65
CA LYS A 12 -7.53 -4.59 -0.35
C LYS A 12 -8.12 -5.99 -0.49
N LEU A 13 -7.93 -6.80 0.53
CA LEU A 13 -8.71 -8.01 0.74
C LEU A 13 -10.17 -7.65 1.04
N ARG A 14 -11.08 -8.49 0.57
CA ARG A 14 -12.52 -8.20 0.62
C ARG A 14 -13.00 -8.05 2.06
N ASP A 15 -13.86 -7.06 2.28
CA ASP A 15 -14.67 -6.88 3.50
C ASP A 15 -13.90 -6.71 4.83
N ILE A 16 -12.57 -6.60 4.76
CA ILE A 16 -11.67 -6.37 5.91
C ILE A 16 -10.68 -5.23 5.59
N PRO A 17 -10.18 -4.51 6.61
CA PRO A 17 -9.23 -3.40 6.46
C PRO A 17 -7.78 -3.88 6.21
N VAL A 18 -7.59 -4.88 5.36
CA VAL A 18 -6.28 -5.42 4.97
C VAL A 18 -5.96 -5.00 3.54
N PHE A 19 -4.97 -4.14 3.37
CA PHE A 19 -4.67 -3.48 2.10
C PHE A 19 -3.44 -4.09 1.41
N VAL A 20 -3.52 -4.25 0.09
CA VAL A 20 -2.39 -4.69 -0.74
C VAL A 20 -1.78 -3.51 -1.51
N ASP A 21 -2.53 -2.43 -1.70
CA ASP A 21 -2.00 -1.16 -2.18
C ASP A 21 -1.50 -0.32 -0.98
N LEU A 22 -0.19 -0.42 -0.72
CA LEU A 22 0.49 0.35 0.32
C LEU A 22 0.29 1.87 0.18
N HIS A 23 0.16 2.35 -1.06
CA HIS A 23 -0.03 3.77 -1.28
C HIS A 23 -1.45 4.21 -0.91
N TYR A 24 -2.45 3.38 -1.18
CA TYR A 24 -3.80 3.63 -0.70
C TYR A 24 -3.86 3.57 0.84
N SER A 25 -3.28 2.53 1.46
CA SER A 25 -3.31 2.36 2.93
C SER A 25 -2.67 3.53 3.68
N GLU A 26 -1.50 3.99 3.23
CA GLU A 26 -0.82 5.16 3.81
C GLU A 26 -1.67 6.43 3.71
N ALA A 27 -2.34 6.64 2.58
CA ALA A 27 -3.21 7.80 2.37
C ALA A 27 -4.43 7.74 3.29
N LEU A 28 -5.05 6.56 3.42
CA LEU A 28 -6.18 6.31 4.29
C LEU A 28 -5.81 6.54 5.76
N LYS A 29 -4.69 5.96 6.22
CA LYS A 29 -4.14 6.17 7.57
C LYS A 29 -3.91 7.65 7.84
N TYR A 30 -3.29 8.37 6.91
CA TYR A 30 -3.03 9.80 7.08
C TYR A 30 -4.32 10.62 7.18
N PHE A 31 -5.29 10.36 6.30
CA PHE A 31 -6.59 11.03 6.33
C PHE A 31 -7.32 10.80 7.66
N LEU A 32 -7.41 9.55 8.12
CA LEU A 32 -8.11 9.20 9.36
C LEU A 32 -7.41 9.73 10.61
N ARG A 33 -6.07 9.71 10.67
CA ARG A 33 -5.32 10.37 11.76
C ARG A 33 -5.55 11.87 11.77
N THR A 34 -5.60 12.50 10.60
CA THR A 34 -5.90 13.93 10.50
C THR A 34 -7.34 14.21 10.97
N ALA A 35 -8.29 13.36 10.60
CA ALA A 35 -9.68 13.45 11.04
C ALA A 35 -9.83 13.27 12.55
N GLU A 36 -9.16 12.29 13.14
CA GLU A 36 -9.12 12.04 14.58
C GLU A 36 -8.64 13.26 15.37
N ILE A 37 -7.58 13.94 14.89
CA ILE A 37 -7.03 15.13 15.53
C ILE A 37 -7.97 16.33 15.38
N LEU A 38 -8.50 16.56 14.17
CA LEU A 38 -9.28 17.75 13.86
C LEU A 38 -10.74 17.67 14.32
N GLU A 39 -11.31 16.46 14.38
CA GLU A 39 -12.69 16.19 14.81
C GLU A 39 -12.74 14.98 15.77
N PRO A 40 -12.32 15.14 17.04
CA PRO A 40 -12.31 14.05 18.01
C PRO A 40 -13.70 13.45 18.32
N GLN A 41 -14.78 14.17 18.01
CA GLN A 41 -16.14 13.64 18.13
C GLN A 41 -16.36 12.43 17.21
N MET A 42 -15.64 12.35 16.08
CA MET A 42 -15.70 11.20 15.17
C MET A 42 -15.32 9.90 15.88
N ILE A 43 -14.34 9.97 16.79
CA ILE A 43 -13.89 8.82 17.59
C ILE A 43 -14.86 8.55 18.73
N ARG A 44 -15.33 9.58 19.45
CA ARG A 44 -16.31 9.41 20.52
C ARG A 44 -17.59 8.73 20.05
N ASP A 45 -18.06 9.06 18.85
CA ASP A 45 -19.22 8.40 18.26
C ASP A 45 -18.99 6.89 17.98
N ILE A 46 -17.75 6.46 17.71
CA ILE A 46 -17.40 5.03 17.57
C ILE A 46 -17.42 4.37 18.95
N GLU A 47 -16.85 5.04 19.97
CA GLU A 47 -16.87 4.56 21.36
C GLU A 47 -18.31 4.36 21.88
N GLU A 48 -19.22 5.27 21.53
CA GLU A 48 -20.65 5.16 21.85
C GLU A 48 -21.32 3.92 21.22
N MET A 49 -20.74 3.31 20.18
CA MET A 49 -21.24 2.07 19.57
C MET A 49 -20.78 0.80 20.31
N ILE A 50 -19.78 0.87 21.19
CA ILE A 50 -19.23 -0.31 21.89
C ILE A 50 -20.31 -1.12 22.64
N PRO A 51 -21.24 -0.52 23.41
CA PRO A 51 -22.29 -1.28 24.09
C PRO A 51 -23.24 -1.99 23.11
N LEU A 52 -23.57 -1.32 22.00
CA LEU A 52 -24.42 -1.89 20.96
C LEU A 52 -23.71 -3.07 20.27
N PHE A 53 -22.43 -2.90 19.93
CA PHE A 53 -21.59 -3.95 19.34
C PHE A 53 -21.51 -5.16 20.26
N SER A 54 -21.19 -4.95 21.55
CA SER A 54 -21.05 -6.04 22.54
C SER A 54 -22.35 -6.85 22.68
N GLN A 55 -23.51 -6.16 22.79
CA GLN A 55 -24.80 -6.84 22.81
C GLN A 55 -25.09 -7.60 21.51
N THR A 56 -24.65 -7.07 20.37
CA THR A 56 -24.85 -7.71 19.07
C THR A 56 -23.96 -8.94 18.90
N GLU A 57 -22.72 -8.86 19.39
CA GLU A 57 -21.72 -9.94 19.46
C GLU A 57 -22.26 -11.11 20.28
N ASP A 58 -22.66 -10.86 21.53
CA ASP A 58 -23.21 -11.87 22.43
C ASP A 58 -24.41 -12.61 21.81
N LEU A 59 -25.33 -11.87 21.19
CA LEU A 59 -26.49 -12.45 20.53
C LEU A 59 -26.10 -13.27 19.30
N HIS A 60 -25.12 -12.81 18.51
CA HIS A 60 -24.68 -13.54 17.33
C HIS A 60 -24.02 -14.88 17.68
N GLU A 61 -23.17 -14.89 18.70
CA GLU A 61 -22.53 -16.11 19.22
C GLU A 61 -23.56 -17.12 19.74
N GLN A 62 -24.58 -16.66 20.46
CA GLN A 62 -25.65 -17.51 21.00
C GLN A 62 -26.50 -18.16 19.90
N LEU A 63 -26.73 -17.45 18.79
CA LEU A 63 -27.55 -17.94 17.68
C LEU A 63 -26.86 -19.02 16.84
N LYS A 64 -25.53 -19.21 16.97
CA LYS A 64 -24.72 -20.21 16.24
C LYS A 64 -25.01 -20.25 14.73
N THR A 65 -25.43 -19.11 14.16
CA THR A 65 -25.97 -19.04 12.81
C THR A 65 -24.88 -19.18 11.75
N ASP A 66 -23.63 -18.88 12.09
CA ASP A 66 -22.46 -19.12 11.26
C ASP A 66 -21.19 -18.99 12.12
N LYS A 67 -20.03 -19.52 11.67
CA LYS A 67 -18.72 -19.22 12.29
C LYS A 67 -18.15 -17.87 11.83
N SER A 68 -18.97 -17.01 11.24
CA SER A 68 -18.52 -15.71 10.76
C SER A 68 -18.38 -14.74 11.92
N PHE A 69 -17.37 -13.88 11.82
CA PHE A 69 -17.13 -12.83 12.78
C PHE A 69 -18.00 -11.61 12.43
N ILE A 70 -18.55 -10.94 13.44
CA ILE A 70 -19.45 -9.79 13.24
C ILE A 70 -18.74 -8.54 12.71
N ASP A 71 -17.41 -8.53 12.75
CA ASP A 71 -16.54 -7.51 12.19
C ASP A 71 -16.41 -7.61 10.65
N ASN A 72 -16.99 -8.63 10.02
CA ASN A 72 -17.05 -8.75 8.57
C ASN A 72 -18.18 -7.89 8.00
N TRP A 73 -17.82 -6.85 7.24
CA TRP A 73 -18.82 -5.94 6.66
C TRP A 73 -19.82 -6.65 5.74
N SER A 74 -19.42 -7.68 5.00
CA SER A 74 -20.33 -8.40 4.09
C SER A 74 -21.50 -9.08 4.83
N LEU A 75 -21.30 -9.46 6.09
CA LEU A 75 -22.35 -10.01 6.95
C LEU A 75 -23.35 -8.91 7.34
N ILE A 76 -22.83 -7.75 7.75
CA ILE A 76 -23.61 -6.57 8.12
C ILE A 76 -24.36 -6.00 6.91
N GLU A 77 -23.72 -5.97 5.73
CA GLU A 77 -24.31 -5.45 4.50
C GLU A 77 -25.53 -6.27 4.07
N LYS A 78 -25.46 -7.60 4.17
CA LYS A 78 -26.52 -8.52 3.73
C LYS A 78 -27.63 -8.73 4.76
N CYS A 79 -27.50 -8.17 5.96
CA CYS A 79 -28.53 -8.34 6.98
C CYS A 79 -29.79 -7.53 6.63
N ASP A 80 -30.95 -8.15 6.88
CA ASP A 80 -32.28 -7.59 6.69
C ASP A 80 -33.24 -8.08 7.80
N GLU A 81 -34.54 -7.79 7.67
CA GLU A 81 -35.53 -8.19 8.68
C GLU A 81 -35.72 -9.72 8.78
N ASN A 82 -35.37 -10.46 7.73
CA ASN A 82 -35.52 -11.91 7.61
C ASN A 82 -34.19 -12.68 7.77
N ASN A 83 -33.04 -12.00 7.64
CA ASN A 83 -31.72 -12.58 7.67
C ASN A 83 -30.78 -11.79 8.60
N ASN A 84 -30.33 -12.42 9.69
CA ASN A 84 -29.49 -11.79 10.72
C ASN A 84 -30.04 -10.46 11.24
N SER A 85 -31.34 -10.41 11.54
CA SER A 85 -32.06 -9.19 11.91
C SER A 85 -31.53 -8.53 13.19
N HIS A 86 -30.84 -9.28 14.06
CA HIS A 86 -30.15 -8.74 15.23
C HIS A 86 -29.02 -7.77 14.87
N LEU A 87 -28.41 -7.90 13.68
CA LEU A 87 -27.34 -7.02 13.18
C LEU A 87 -27.86 -5.67 12.65
N LEU A 88 -29.18 -5.53 12.41
CA LEU A 88 -29.76 -4.34 11.78
C LEU A 88 -29.50 -3.05 12.55
N LYS A 89 -29.48 -3.10 13.88
CA LYS A 89 -29.21 -1.92 14.72
C LYS A 89 -27.77 -1.45 14.53
N LEU A 90 -26.82 -2.38 14.54
CA LEU A 90 -25.40 -2.09 14.32
C LEU A 90 -25.17 -1.53 12.89
N LYS A 91 -25.77 -2.17 11.87
CA LYS A 91 -25.76 -1.67 10.49
C LYS A 91 -26.21 -0.21 10.40
N LYS A 92 -27.35 0.12 11.01
CA LYS A 92 -27.89 1.49 11.01
C LYS A 92 -26.96 2.48 11.72
N ALA A 93 -26.35 2.08 12.84
CA ALA A 93 -25.39 2.92 13.56
C ALA A 93 -24.16 3.25 12.71
N LEU A 94 -23.56 2.25 12.06
CA LEU A 94 -22.40 2.43 11.17
C LEU A 94 -22.73 3.31 9.96
N LEU A 95 -23.88 3.07 9.31
CA LEU A 95 -24.32 3.90 8.19
C LEU A 95 -24.57 5.35 8.61
N ASN A 96 -25.17 5.56 9.78
CA ASN A 96 -25.41 6.90 10.32
C ASN A 96 -24.10 7.63 10.63
N TRP A 97 -23.10 6.94 11.19
CA TRP A 97 -21.77 7.50 11.41
C TRP A 97 -21.08 7.88 10.09
N GLY A 98 -21.09 6.97 9.11
CA GLY A 98 -20.53 7.25 7.79
C GLY A 98 -21.19 8.44 7.10
N LYS A 99 -22.52 8.57 7.21
CA LYS A 99 -23.28 9.72 6.70
C LYS A 99 -22.98 11.01 7.46
N LYS A 100 -22.90 10.97 8.79
CA LYS A 100 -22.64 12.14 9.65
C LYS A 100 -21.37 12.87 9.22
N TYR A 101 -20.33 12.10 8.87
CA TYR A 101 -18.99 12.57 8.52
C TYR A 101 -18.68 12.58 7.01
N ASN A 102 -19.68 12.36 6.16
CA ASN A 102 -19.53 12.31 4.69
C ASN A 102 -18.46 11.29 4.22
N LEU A 103 -18.36 10.16 4.93
CA LEU A 103 -17.47 9.04 4.62
C LEU A 103 -18.16 7.91 3.86
N TYR A 104 -19.48 7.99 3.71
CA TYR A 104 -20.31 7.02 2.99
C TYR A 104 -21.47 7.70 2.25
N THR A 105 -21.75 7.24 1.03
CA THR A 105 -22.93 7.64 0.26
C THR A 105 -23.62 6.43 -0.34
N GLU A 106 -24.96 6.46 -0.42
CA GLU A 106 -25.75 5.39 -1.03
C GLU A 106 -25.55 5.28 -2.54
N GLU A 107 -25.10 6.37 -3.19
CA GLU A 107 -24.84 6.44 -4.63
C GLU A 107 -23.55 5.70 -5.05
N ARG A 108 -22.64 5.45 -4.11
CA ARG A 108 -21.41 4.67 -4.33
C ARG A 108 -21.25 3.61 -3.25
N PRO A 109 -22.11 2.57 -3.24
CA PRO A 109 -22.10 1.53 -2.21
C PRO A 109 -20.80 0.73 -2.21
N ASN A 110 -20.01 0.75 -3.30
CA ASN A 110 -18.74 0.04 -3.39
C ASN A 110 -17.59 0.68 -2.57
N SER A 111 -17.79 1.86 -1.96
CA SER A 111 -16.80 2.51 -1.08
C SER A 111 -17.19 2.32 0.39
N THR A 112 -17.15 1.08 0.86
CA THR A 112 -17.44 0.69 2.26
C THR A 112 -16.21 0.75 3.15
N THR A 113 -15.04 1.09 2.59
CA THR A 113 -13.75 1.11 3.29
C THR A 113 -13.81 1.80 4.65
N PHE A 114 -14.45 2.98 4.73
CA PHE A 114 -14.56 3.71 5.99
C PHE A 114 -15.48 3.03 7.01
N LEU A 115 -16.53 2.36 6.54
CA LEU A 115 -17.45 1.60 7.39
C LEU A 115 -16.80 0.32 7.91
N GLU A 116 -16.01 -0.36 7.08
CA GLU A 116 -15.22 -1.52 7.48
C GLU A 116 -14.18 -1.15 8.53
N VAL A 117 -13.43 -0.04 8.31
CA VAL A 117 -12.48 0.47 9.30
C VAL A 117 -13.19 0.80 10.60
N ALA A 118 -14.34 1.49 10.55
CA ALA A 118 -15.12 1.78 11.77
C ALA A 118 -15.61 0.52 12.47
N LEU A 119 -16.09 -0.48 11.72
CA LEU A 119 -16.56 -1.75 12.26
C LEU A 119 -15.44 -2.51 12.99
N TRP A 120 -14.23 -2.56 12.42
CA TRP A 120 -13.08 -3.19 13.06
C TRP A 120 -12.53 -2.38 14.23
N ALA A 121 -12.62 -1.04 14.15
CA ALA A 121 -12.16 -0.15 15.21
C ALA A 121 -12.96 -0.28 16.51
N ILE A 122 -14.22 -0.73 16.47
CA ILE A 122 -15.05 -0.88 17.68
C ILE A 122 -14.49 -1.94 18.65
N PRO A 123 -14.28 -3.22 18.25
CA PRO A 123 -13.69 -4.22 19.15
C PRO A 123 -12.24 -3.89 19.50
N ASP A 124 -11.44 -3.40 18.55
CA ASP A 124 -10.06 -2.95 18.81
C ASP A 124 -10.01 -1.88 19.91
N ARG A 125 -10.93 -0.90 19.88
CA ARG A 125 -11.05 0.10 20.94
C ARG A 125 -11.54 -0.46 22.26
N LYS A 126 -12.52 -1.38 22.22
CA LYS A 126 -13.12 -2.06 23.39
C LYS A 126 -12.03 -2.78 24.18
N ASP A 127 -11.17 -3.50 23.48
CA ASP A 127 -10.18 -4.40 24.07
C ASP A 127 -8.81 -3.73 24.30
N HIS A 128 -8.55 -2.56 23.70
CA HIS A 128 -7.26 -1.84 23.78
C HIS A 128 -6.67 -1.72 25.19
N GLU A 129 -7.45 -1.29 26.19
CA GLU A 129 -6.91 -1.10 27.55
C GLU A 129 -6.46 -2.43 28.17
N LYS A 130 -7.19 -3.50 27.90
CA LYS A 130 -6.87 -4.85 28.38
C LYS A 130 -5.64 -5.40 27.65
N ASP A 131 -5.61 -5.29 26.32
CA ASP A 131 -4.50 -5.75 25.49
C ASP A 131 -3.18 -5.04 25.84
N MET A 132 -3.26 -3.76 26.21
CA MET A 132 -2.12 -2.98 26.65
C MET A 132 -1.58 -3.44 28.01
N GLU A 133 -2.44 -3.80 28.96
CA GLU A 133 -2.00 -4.35 30.24
C GLU A 133 -1.40 -5.74 30.05
N GLU A 134 -2.03 -6.63 29.26
CA GLU A 134 -1.48 -7.96 28.96
C GLU A 134 -0.11 -7.88 28.28
N ARG A 135 0.06 -6.94 27.34
CA ARG A 135 1.34 -6.70 26.66
C ARG A 135 2.40 -6.16 27.62
N LYS A 136 2.02 -5.27 28.54
CA LYS A 136 2.92 -4.75 29.56
C LYS A 136 3.39 -5.87 30.50
N GLU A 137 2.47 -6.70 31.00
CA GLU A 137 2.82 -7.87 31.81
C GLU A 137 3.78 -8.82 31.07
N TYR A 138 3.54 -9.08 29.79
CA TYR A 138 4.43 -9.89 28.96
C TYR A 138 5.83 -9.29 28.82
N LEU A 139 5.95 -7.97 28.60
CA LEU A 139 7.25 -7.29 28.50
C LEU A 139 8.00 -7.27 29.84
N GLU A 140 7.28 -7.10 30.95
CA GLU A 140 7.86 -7.20 32.29
C GLU A 140 8.41 -8.60 32.56
N GLN A 141 7.71 -9.66 32.13
CA GLN A 141 8.20 -11.05 32.20
C GLN A 141 9.49 -11.26 31.39
N LEU A 142 9.68 -10.52 30.30
CA LEU A 142 10.90 -10.53 29.49
C LEU A 142 12.04 -9.65 30.05
N GLY A 143 11.81 -8.97 31.18
CA GLY A 143 12.81 -8.13 31.85
C GLY A 143 12.83 -6.66 31.41
N PHE A 144 11.84 -6.22 30.63
CA PHE A 144 11.69 -4.81 30.27
C PHE A 144 10.86 -4.09 31.34
N THR A 145 11.52 -3.42 32.29
CA THR A 145 10.89 -2.84 33.51
C THR A 145 10.57 -1.35 33.41
N ASP A 146 10.99 -0.68 32.34
CA ASP A 146 10.87 0.78 32.18
C ASP A 146 10.11 1.17 30.89
N VAL A 147 9.22 0.29 30.43
CA VAL A 147 8.42 0.55 29.24
C VAL A 147 7.25 1.44 29.63
N ASN A 148 7.44 2.77 29.56
CA ASN A 148 6.35 3.74 29.54
C ASN A 148 5.60 3.63 28.19
N TYR A 149 5.02 2.46 27.93
CA TYR A 149 4.28 2.17 26.71
C TYR A 149 2.84 2.64 26.89
N ARG A 150 2.61 3.93 26.66
CA ARG A 150 1.25 4.45 26.42
C ARG A 150 1.08 4.66 24.93
N GLU A 151 0.79 3.57 24.22
CA GLU A 151 0.31 3.67 22.86
C GLU A 151 -1.13 4.18 22.93
N GLU A 152 -1.33 5.44 22.53
CA GLU A 152 -2.66 6.01 22.38
C GLU A 152 -3.38 5.23 21.27
N TRP A 153 -4.60 4.78 21.58
CA TRP A 153 -5.44 4.08 20.62
C TRP A 153 -5.72 4.96 19.40
N SER A 154 -5.95 4.32 18.24
CA SER A 154 -6.37 4.99 17.03
C SER A 154 -7.28 4.13 16.18
N ILE A 155 -8.22 4.80 15.50
CA ILE A 155 -9.04 4.19 14.45
C ILE A 155 -8.20 3.56 13.32
N THR A 156 -6.94 3.96 13.16
CA THR A 156 -6.05 3.41 12.14
C THR A 156 -5.32 2.13 12.57
N ASN A 157 -5.40 1.72 13.83
CA ASN A 157 -4.70 0.53 14.34
C ASN A 157 -5.18 -0.74 13.64
N VAL A 158 -6.43 -0.75 13.20
CA VAL A 158 -7.05 -1.85 12.45
C VAL A 158 -6.72 -1.87 10.97
N ILE A 159 -5.89 -0.94 10.46
CA ILE A 159 -5.50 -0.91 9.05
C ILE A 159 -4.21 -1.70 8.84
N TYR A 160 -4.35 -2.91 8.31
CA TYR A 160 -3.26 -3.83 8.05
C TYR A 160 -2.79 -3.73 6.60
N GLU A 161 -1.51 -4.04 6.40
CA GLU A 161 -0.88 -4.08 5.08
C GLU A 161 -0.40 -5.50 4.84
N GLU A 162 -0.83 -6.07 3.73
CA GLU A 162 -0.32 -7.34 3.25
C GLU A 162 0.34 -7.15 1.90
N TYR A 163 1.36 -7.97 1.62
CA TYR A 163 1.76 -8.19 0.25
C TYR A 163 0.62 -8.92 -0.46
N GLU A 164 0.35 -8.56 -1.71
CA GLU A 164 -0.65 -9.26 -2.53
C GLU A 164 -0.33 -10.77 -2.52
N ALA A 165 -1.06 -11.52 -1.69
CA ALA A 165 -0.96 -12.97 -1.59
C ALA A 165 -1.91 -13.52 -2.65
N GLU A 166 -1.34 -13.84 -3.80
CA GLU A 166 -2.09 -14.42 -4.91
C GLU A 166 -2.62 -15.80 -4.51
N ASN A 167 -3.85 -16.11 -4.93
CA ASN A 167 -4.49 -17.41 -4.78
C ASN A 167 -3.54 -18.52 -5.27
N SER A 168 -2.95 -19.27 -4.34
CA SER A 168 -2.27 -20.58 -4.38
C SER A 168 -1.44 -21.07 -5.58
N GLU A 169 -1.44 -20.46 -6.76
CA GLU A 169 -0.77 -21.02 -7.95
C GLU A 169 0.45 -20.24 -8.42
N GLU A 170 0.52 -18.90 -8.33
CA GLU A 170 1.74 -18.15 -8.67
C GLU A 170 1.90 -16.91 -7.79
N LYS A 171 2.87 -16.91 -6.87
CA LYS A 171 3.29 -15.69 -6.17
C LYS A 171 4.14 -14.86 -7.13
N ILE A 172 3.67 -13.71 -7.62
CA ILE A 172 4.50 -12.77 -8.39
C ILE A 172 5.60 -12.24 -7.47
N SER A 173 6.76 -12.87 -7.56
CA SER A 173 7.98 -12.42 -6.91
C SER A 173 8.80 -11.73 -7.97
N PHE A 174 8.83 -10.39 -7.98
CA PHE A 174 9.67 -9.65 -8.93
C PHE A 174 11.14 -10.05 -8.83
N ASP A 175 11.62 -10.41 -7.64
CA ASP A 175 12.97 -10.96 -7.44
C ASP A 175 13.20 -12.30 -8.15
N LYS A 176 12.14 -13.06 -8.48
CA LYS A 176 12.20 -14.32 -9.22
C LYS A 176 11.89 -14.14 -10.71
N LEU A 177 10.87 -13.33 -11.03
CA LEU A 177 10.40 -13.11 -12.40
C LEU A 177 11.29 -12.14 -13.18
N PHE A 178 11.80 -11.12 -12.50
CA PHE A 178 12.64 -10.07 -13.07
C PHE A 178 13.80 -9.75 -12.12
N PRO A 179 14.69 -10.72 -11.83
CA PRO A 179 15.88 -10.43 -11.04
C PRO A 179 16.69 -9.34 -11.73
N PHE A 180 17.21 -8.38 -10.95
CA PHE A 180 18.11 -7.36 -11.50
C PHE A 180 19.53 -7.94 -11.59
N VAL A 181 19.95 -8.32 -12.80
CA VAL A 181 21.22 -8.98 -13.09
C VAL A 181 21.93 -8.24 -14.21
N PHE A 182 23.11 -7.70 -13.95
CA PHE A 182 23.93 -7.08 -15.00
C PHE A 182 25.23 -7.85 -15.17
N SER A 183 25.31 -8.62 -16.24
CA SER A 183 26.43 -9.47 -16.64
C SER A 183 26.60 -9.39 -18.16
N PRO A 184 27.12 -8.27 -18.69
CA PRO A 184 27.29 -8.11 -20.12
C PRO A 184 28.34 -9.08 -20.64
N ASP A 185 28.11 -9.67 -21.81
CA ASP A 185 29.11 -10.46 -22.52
C ASP A 185 29.79 -9.65 -23.63
N SER A 186 30.91 -10.18 -24.13
CA SER A 186 31.70 -9.50 -25.15
C SER A 186 30.93 -9.36 -26.47
N PHE A 187 30.05 -10.30 -26.82
CA PHE A 187 29.28 -10.20 -28.05
C PHE A 187 28.28 -9.04 -28.00
N ASN A 188 27.66 -8.80 -26.85
CA ASN A 188 26.66 -7.76 -26.68
C ASN A 188 27.31 -6.38 -26.55
N ILE A 189 28.42 -6.27 -25.81
CA ILE A 189 29.21 -5.02 -25.77
C ILE A 189 29.85 -4.70 -27.13
N TYR A 190 30.34 -5.68 -27.90
CA TYR A 190 30.90 -5.34 -29.23
C TYR A 190 29.83 -5.17 -30.32
N GLY A 191 28.69 -5.85 -30.19
CA GLY A 191 27.55 -5.77 -31.13
C GLY A 191 26.83 -4.43 -31.09
N LEU A 192 26.54 -3.91 -29.89
CA LEU A 192 25.95 -2.56 -29.67
C LEU A 192 26.71 -1.44 -30.38
N PHE A 193 28.04 -1.56 -30.46
CA PHE A 193 28.92 -0.53 -31.02
C PHE A 193 29.28 -0.76 -32.49
N LYS A 194 28.96 -1.92 -33.06
CA LYS A 194 29.27 -2.26 -34.47
C LYS A 194 28.06 -2.36 -35.39
N ASP A 195 26.90 -2.73 -34.90
CA ASP A 195 25.70 -2.91 -35.72
C ASP A 195 24.52 -2.15 -35.12
N SER A 196 24.31 -0.92 -35.59
CA SER A 196 23.30 0.02 -35.07
C SER A 196 21.84 -0.37 -35.38
N ASN A 197 21.62 -1.51 -36.06
CA ASN A 197 20.31 -1.91 -36.58
C ASN A 197 19.60 -2.99 -35.73
N LEU A 198 20.27 -3.57 -34.73
CA LEU A 198 19.67 -4.55 -33.83
C LEU A 198 19.19 -3.85 -32.55
N GLU A 199 17.91 -3.99 -32.22
CA GLU A 199 17.37 -3.48 -30.95
C GLU A 199 17.86 -4.36 -29.80
N PRO A 200 18.56 -3.81 -28.79
CA PRO A 200 19.05 -4.58 -27.67
C PRO A 200 17.91 -5.01 -26.75
N LEU A 201 17.96 -6.24 -26.25
CA LEU A 201 17.02 -6.79 -25.27
C LEU A 201 17.70 -6.88 -23.89
N ALA A 202 16.90 -6.83 -22.81
CA ALA A 202 17.45 -6.95 -21.45
C ALA A 202 18.17 -8.30 -21.23
N SER A 203 17.67 -9.38 -21.85
CA SER A 203 18.27 -10.72 -21.82
C SER A 203 19.72 -10.75 -22.31
N ASP A 204 20.10 -9.83 -23.19
CA ASP A 204 21.44 -9.75 -23.76
C ASP A 204 22.46 -9.32 -22.67
N TYR A 205 22.01 -8.67 -21.61
CA TYR A 205 22.88 -8.28 -20.49
C TYR A 205 22.79 -9.23 -19.30
N GLU A 206 21.99 -10.29 -19.41
CA GLU A 206 21.67 -11.23 -18.32
C GLU A 206 22.30 -12.61 -18.53
N SER A 207 23.36 -12.66 -19.35
CA SER A 207 24.13 -13.87 -19.65
C SER A 207 24.98 -14.33 -18.45
N LEU A 208 24.35 -14.49 -17.28
CA LEU A 208 24.73 -15.54 -16.36
C LEU A 208 24.17 -16.81 -16.98
N LEU A 209 24.96 -17.48 -17.83
CA LEU A 209 24.70 -18.86 -18.21
C LEU A 209 24.23 -19.60 -16.95
N SER A 210 23.16 -20.40 -17.06
CA SER A 210 22.66 -21.30 -16.01
C SER A 210 23.78 -22.08 -15.30
N ASP A 211 24.92 -22.21 -15.96
CA ASP A 211 26.15 -22.81 -15.50
C ASP A 211 26.90 -22.01 -14.43
N PHE A 212 26.68 -20.71 -14.19
CA PHE A 212 27.48 -19.98 -13.18
C PHE A 212 27.31 -20.55 -11.77
N ARG A 213 26.10 -20.97 -11.39
CA ARG A 213 25.85 -21.66 -10.11
C ARG A 213 26.49 -23.05 -10.07
N VAL A 214 26.38 -23.80 -11.16
CA VAL A 214 26.97 -25.15 -11.28
C VAL A 214 28.50 -25.05 -11.25
N ASN A 215 29.08 -24.12 -11.99
CA ASN A 215 30.51 -23.85 -12.07
C ASN A 215 31.07 -23.29 -10.76
N LEU A 216 30.34 -22.43 -10.04
CA LEU A 216 30.70 -22.05 -8.67
C LEU A 216 30.70 -23.24 -7.73
N MET A 217 29.70 -24.13 -7.82
CA MET A 217 29.68 -25.36 -7.03
C MET A 217 30.84 -26.29 -7.40
N LEU A 218 31.14 -26.49 -8.68
CA LEU A 218 32.26 -27.31 -9.18
C LEU A 218 33.63 -26.72 -8.81
N ALA A 219 33.74 -25.39 -8.81
CA ALA A 219 34.94 -24.69 -8.34
C ALA A 219 35.10 -24.81 -6.83
N GLN A 220 34.01 -24.69 -6.06
CA GLN A 220 34.02 -24.88 -4.61
C GLN A 220 34.32 -26.34 -4.22
N SER A 221 33.88 -27.32 -5.04
CA SER A 221 34.23 -28.73 -4.87
C SER A 221 35.66 -29.07 -5.33
N LYS A 222 36.40 -28.10 -5.89
CA LYS A 222 37.74 -28.26 -6.47
C LYS A 222 37.79 -29.24 -7.65
N GLU A 223 36.64 -29.53 -8.26
CA GLU A 223 36.56 -30.38 -9.45
C GLU A 223 36.93 -29.63 -10.73
N MET A 224 36.95 -28.28 -10.69
CA MET A 224 37.35 -27.43 -11.82
C MET A 224 37.97 -26.10 -11.33
N ASP A 225 38.91 -25.51 -12.09
CA ASP A 225 39.47 -24.18 -11.77
C ASP A 225 38.64 -23.08 -12.44
N LEU A 226 38.33 -22.00 -11.71
CA LEU A 226 37.56 -20.85 -12.24
C LEU A 226 38.28 -20.14 -13.40
N LYS A 227 39.60 -20.32 -13.51
CA LYS A 227 40.44 -19.70 -14.54
C LYS A 227 40.19 -20.24 -15.95
N ASP A 228 39.59 -21.42 -16.08
CA ASP A 228 39.30 -22.04 -17.37
C ASP A 228 38.01 -21.52 -18.02
N PHE A 229 37.34 -20.58 -17.35
CA PHE A 229 36.12 -19.97 -17.83
C PHE A 229 36.34 -18.52 -18.28
N SER A 230 35.90 -18.18 -19.49
CA SER A 230 35.78 -16.80 -19.96
C SER A 230 34.32 -16.34 -19.84
N PHE A 231 33.95 -15.73 -18.72
CA PHE A 231 32.62 -15.15 -18.54
C PHE A 231 32.70 -13.63 -18.40
N GLY A 232 31.85 -12.93 -19.14
CA GLY A 232 31.69 -11.48 -19.07
C GLY A 232 32.75 -10.68 -19.83
N VAL A 233 32.67 -9.36 -19.71
CA VAL A 233 33.63 -8.42 -20.30
C VAL A 233 34.64 -7.97 -19.26
N GLY A 234 35.92 -8.27 -19.50
CA GLY A 234 37.04 -7.79 -18.70
C GLY A 234 37.74 -6.60 -19.36
N TRP A 235 38.34 -5.74 -18.53
CA TRP A 235 39.26 -4.72 -19.01
C TRP A 235 40.59 -5.35 -19.39
N ASP A 236 40.96 -5.26 -20.67
CA ASP A 236 42.33 -5.55 -21.11
C ASP A 236 43.12 -4.24 -21.25
N PRO A 237 44.05 -3.93 -20.34
CA PRO A 237 44.85 -2.70 -20.38
C PRO A 237 45.79 -2.63 -21.60
N ARG A 238 45.97 -3.73 -22.35
CA ARG A 238 46.75 -3.74 -23.58
C ARG A 238 45.96 -3.25 -24.79
N ILE A 239 44.63 -3.20 -24.69
CA ILE A 239 43.72 -2.89 -25.79
C ILE A 239 43.07 -1.52 -25.61
N SER A 240 42.72 -1.14 -24.38
CA SER A 240 42.05 0.14 -24.10
C SER A 240 42.48 0.70 -22.75
N THR A 241 42.40 2.02 -22.62
CA THR A 241 42.51 2.70 -21.32
C THR A 241 41.34 2.31 -20.41
N TRP A 242 41.50 2.54 -19.10
CA TRP A 242 40.38 2.36 -18.15
C TRP A 242 39.19 3.24 -18.52
N SER A 243 39.43 4.50 -18.89
CA SER A 243 38.36 5.46 -19.23
C SER A 243 37.49 4.97 -20.41
N GLU A 244 38.11 4.43 -21.46
CA GLU A 244 37.38 3.89 -22.63
C GLU A 244 36.63 2.59 -22.29
N PHE A 245 37.13 1.81 -21.34
CA PHE A 245 36.44 0.61 -20.87
C PHE A 245 35.25 0.96 -19.97
N GLU A 246 35.46 1.88 -19.02
CA GLU A 246 34.44 2.39 -18.11
C GLU A 246 33.27 3.02 -18.86
N GLU A 247 33.54 3.86 -19.86
CA GLU A 247 32.49 4.48 -20.68
C GLU A 247 31.59 3.43 -21.35
N ARG A 248 32.17 2.37 -21.91
CA ARG A 248 31.42 1.26 -22.54
C ARG A 248 30.56 0.50 -21.52
N ILE A 249 31.09 0.23 -20.33
CA ILE A 249 30.36 -0.45 -19.26
C ILE A 249 29.23 0.41 -18.72
N ASP A 250 29.46 1.70 -18.52
CA ASP A 250 28.46 2.66 -18.07
C ASP A 250 27.30 2.79 -19.08
N GLU A 251 27.61 2.84 -20.36
CA GLU A 251 26.61 2.88 -21.43
C GLU A 251 25.79 1.58 -21.48
N ALA A 252 26.44 0.42 -21.40
CA ALA A 252 25.79 -0.88 -21.31
C ALA A 252 24.86 -0.97 -20.09
N TYR A 253 25.31 -0.50 -18.92
CA TYR A 253 24.52 -0.51 -17.69
C TYR A 253 23.31 0.43 -17.77
N LYS A 254 23.48 1.63 -18.33
CA LYS A 254 22.38 2.58 -18.57
C LYS A 254 21.32 1.96 -19.48
N THR A 255 21.74 1.31 -20.56
CA THR A 255 20.86 0.63 -21.50
C THR A 255 20.12 -0.53 -20.84
N TYR A 256 20.83 -1.41 -20.13
CA TYR A 256 20.22 -2.50 -19.37
C TYR A 256 19.17 -2.00 -18.37
N LYS A 257 19.49 -0.97 -17.58
CA LYS A 257 18.56 -0.38 -16.61
C LYS A 257 17.28 0.15 -17.27
N LYS A 258 17.39 0.74 -18.47
CA LYS A 258 16.24 1.19 -19.25
C LYS A 258 15.38 0.00 -19.70
N LEU A 259 16.00 -1.01 -20.30
CA LEU A 259 15.30 -2.21 -20.80
C LEU A 259 14.65 -3.01 -19.66
N TYR A 260 15.35 -3.15 -18.52
CA TYR A 260 14.80 -3.74 -17.29
C TYR A 260 13.53 -3.01 -16.86
N LYS A 261 13.57 -1.68 -16.82
CA LYS A 261 12.41 -0.87 -16.44
C LYS A 261 11.25 -1.07 -17.43
N GLU A 262 11.54 -1.05 -18.73
CA GLU A 262 10.54 -1.20 -19.78
C GLU A 262 9.85 -2.56 -19.73
N ARG A 263 10.59 -3.67 -19.61
CA ARG A 263 9.98 -5.01 -19.49
C ARG A 263 9.14 -5.16 -18.22
N THR A 264 9.60 -4.62 -17.09
CA THR A 264 8.86 -4.68 -15.82
C THR A 264 7.57 -3.88 -15.92
N LYS A 265 7.60 -2.70 -16.56
CA LYS A 265 6.41 -1.89 -16.82
C LYS A 265 5.44 -2.59 -17.76
N ALA A 266 5.92 -3.14 -18.87
CA ALA A 266 5.09 -3.88 -19.82
C ALA A 266 4.39 -5.07 -19.16
N TYR A 267 5.10 -5.83 -18.32
CA TYR A 267 4.51 -6.91 -17.54
C TYR A 267 3.41 -6.42 -16.58
N LEU A 268 3.66 -5.34 -15.85
CA LEU A 268 2.67 -4.75 -14.94
C LEU A 268 1.42 -4.28 -15.70
N GLU A 269 1.60 -3.62 -16.84
CA GLU A 269 0.49 -3.17 -17.71
C GLU A 269 -0.31 -4.35 -18.27
N GLU A 270 0.36 -5.43 -18.70
CA GLU A 270 -0.30 -6.69 -19.11
C GLU A 270 -1.14 -7.30 -17.98
N LYS A 271 -0.66 -7.19 -16.74
CA LYS A 271 -1.39 -7.64 -15.54
C LYS A 271 -2.43 -6.65 -15.02
N GLY A 272 -2.67 -5.54 -15.74
CA GLY A 272 -3.72 -4.55 -15.41
C GLY A 272 -3.32 -3.54 -14.33
N TYR A 273 -2.05 -3.43 -13.96
CA TYR A 273 -1.57 -2.37 -13.09
C TYR A 273 -1.46 -1.05 -13.87
N VAL A 274 -1.69 0.05 -13.16
CA VAL A 274 -1.61 1.41 -13.70
C VAL A 274 -0.59 2.23 -12.93
N GLU A 275 0.02 3.21 -13.60
CA GLU A 275 0.98 4.13 -12.98
C GLU A 275 0.26 5.13 -12.06
N GLY A 276 0.64 5.16 -10.79
CA GLY A 276 0.12 6.06 -9.78
C GLY A 276 0.94 7.35 -9.64
N ILE A 277 0.25 8.44 -9.30
CA ILE A 277 0.87 9.76 -9.08
C ILE A 277 1.16 9.93 -7.59
N LYS A 278 2.44 9.97 -7.20
CA LYS A 278 2.85 10.06 -5.79
C LYS A 278 2.66 11.44 -5.13
N LYS A 279 2.04 12.43 -5.78
CA LYS A 279 2.01 13.80 -5.22
C LYS A 279 0.97 13.94 -4.11
N ARG A 280 1.37 13.56 -2.89
CA ARG A 280 0.61 13.83 -1.65
C ARG A 280 1.10 15.13 -1.03
N ASN A 281 0.30 16.18 -1.10
CA ASN A 281 0.49 17.33 -0.23
C ASN A 281 -0.30 17.05 1.05
N LYS A 282 0.40 16.97 2.18
CA LYS A 282 -0.19 16.73 3.51
C LYS A 282 -1.32 17.73 3.83
N GLU A 283 -1.13 18.98 3.40
CA GLU A 283 -2.10 20.06 3.54
C GLU A 283 -3.45 19.74 2.87
N HIS A 284 -3.45 19.02 1.74
CA HIS A 284 -4.69 18.71 1.03
C HIS A 284 -5.57 17.69 1.78
N PHE A 285 -4.98 16.83 2.61
CA PHE A 285 -5.75 15.93 3.47
C PHE A 285 -6.43 16.70 4.61
N GLU A 286 -5.75 17.69 5.19
CA GLU A 286 -6.38 18.60 6.16
C GLU A 286 -7.53 19.37 5.52
N TRP A 287 -7.35 19.89 4.29
CA TRP A 287 -8.44 20.51 3.53
C TRP A 287 -9.61 19.55 3.33
N LEU A 288 -9.32 18.29 3.00
CA LEU A 288 -10.35 17.27 2.79
C LEU A 288 -11.13 16.97 4.07
N VAL A 289 -10.45 16.88 5.22
CA VAL A 289 -11.11 16.73 6.54
C VAL A 289 -11.99 17.94 6.83
N ARG A 290 -11.47 19.16 6.67
CA ARG A 290 -12.23 20.41 6.89
C ARG A 290 -13.49 20.44 6.01
N TYR A 291 -13.37 20.04 4.75
CA TYR A 291 -14.48 20.04 3.79
C TYR A 291 -15.53 18.95 4.05
N GLN A 292 -15.08 17.71 4.28
CA GLN A 292 -15.96 16.55 4.41
C GLN A 292 -16.53 16.41 5.81
N ILE A 293 -15.65 16.37 6.81
CA ILE A 293 -16.01 16.00 8.18
C ILE A 293 -16.58 17.21 8.90
N GLN A 294 -15.90 18.35 8.81
CA GLN A 294 -16.29 19.58 9.51
C GLN A 294 -17.20 20.49 8.67
N LYS A 295 -17.44 20.13 7.41
CA LYS A 295 -18.40 20.79 6.51
C LYS A 295 -18.06 22.25 6.21
N TRP A 296 -16.79 22.64 6.31
CA TRP A 296 -16.33 23.99 5.95
C TRP A 296 -16.54 24.25 4.46
N PRO A 297 -17.13 25.39 4.06
CA PRO A 297 -17.19 25.77 2.65
C PRO A 297 -15.77 26.05 2.11
N ILE A 298 -15.62 25.95 0.79
CA ILE A 298 -14.30 26.05 0.14
C ILE A 298 -13.62 27.42 0.38
N HIS A 299 -14.39 28.51 0.45
CA HIS A 299 -13.84 29.83 0.73
C HIS A 299 -13.23 29.93 2.13
N ASP A 300 -13.88 29.38 3.17
CA ASP A 300 -13.33 29.37 4.53
C ASP A 300 -12.01 28.58 4.61
N ILE A 301 -11.89 27.50 3.84
CA ILE A 301 -10.64 26.74 3.72
C ILE A 301 -9.59 27.60 3.01
N ALA A 302 -9.94 28.24 1.88
CA ALA A 302 -9.01 29.09 1.15
C ALA A 302 -8.48 30.24 2.01
N ASP A 303 -9.36 30.90 2.77
CA ASP A 303 -9.01 32.03 3.64
C ASP A 303 -8.17 31.56 4.83
N PHE A 304 -8.53 30.45 5.48
CA PHE A 304 -7.82 29.94 6.65
C PHE A 304 -6.38 29.49 6.34
N TYR A 305 -6.17 28.85 5.19
CA TYR A 305 -4.85 28.35 4.78
C TYR A 305 -4.06 29.35 3.93
N SER A 306 -4.62 30.52 3.63
CA SER A 306 -3.87 31.62 3.00
C SER A 306 -2.89 32.23 3.99
N THR A 307 -1.67 32.48 3.53
CA THR A 307 -0.63 33.19 4.29
C THR A 307 -0.27 34.49 3.58
N PRO A 308 0.40 35.45 4.24
CA PRO A 308 0.84 36.69 3.60
C PRO A 308 1.63 36.47 2.30
N ASP A 309 2.40 35.38 2.24
CA ASP A 309 3.26 35.03 1.09
C ASP A 309 2.58 34.10 0.07
N LYS A 310 1.40 33.55 0.40
CA LYS A 310 0.68 32.57 -0.44
C LYS A 310 -0.82 32.70 -0.24
N ILE A 311 -1.47 33.42 -1.15
CA ILE A 311 -2.93 33.50 -1.24
C ILE A 311 -3.43 32.28 -2.02
N LEU A 312 -4.31 31.50 -1.41
CA LEU A 312 -4.94 30.33 -2.04
C LEU A 312 -6.27 30.75 -2.69
N ALA A 313 -6.42 30.49 -3.98
CA ALA A 313 -7.71 30.65 -4.66
C ALA A 313 -8.60 29.42 -4.43
N GLU A 314 -9.93 29.59 -4.42
CA GLU A 314 -10.89 28.48 -4.29
C GLU A 314 -10.67 27.36 -5.33
N ASP A 315 -10.29 27.71 -6.56
CA ASP A 315 -9.99 26.73 -7.63
C ASP A 315 -8.80 25.81 -7.25
N THR A 316 -7.81 26.36 -6.52
CA THR A 316 -6.68 25.58 -6.01
C THR A 316 -7.15 24.58 -4.95
N ILE A 317 -8.02 25.02 -4.04
CA ILE A 317 -8.62 24.14 -3.02
C ILE A 317 -9.44 23.05 -3.71
N ARG A 318 -10.33 23.40 -4.66
CA ARG A 318 -11.15 22.43 -5.41
C ARG A 318 -10.31 21.35 -6.09
N LYS A 319 -9.23 21.75 -6.78
CA LYS A 319 -8.31 20.79 -7.42
C LYS A 319 -7.61 19.90 -6.39
N GLY A 320 -7.18 20.47 -5.26
CA GLY A 320 -6.57 19.72 -4.15
C GLY A 320 -7.54 18.71 -3.53
N LEU A 321 -8.79 19.11 -3.29
CA LEU A 321 -9.86 18.26 -2.77
C LEU A 321 -10.17 17.11 -3.73
N SER A 322 -10.44 17.39 -5.00
CA SER A 322 -10.77 16.36 -5.99
C SER A 322 -9.64 15.35 -6.17
N ALA A 323 -8.38 15.82 -6.23
CA ALA A 323 -7.23 14.93 -6.34
C ALA A 323 -7.09 14.02 -5.10
N THR A 324 -7.26 14.57 -3.90
CA THR A 324 -7.10 13.80 -2.65
C THR A 324 -8.26 12.85 -2.40
N ALA A 325 -9.49 13.26 -2.70
CA ALA A 325 -10.68 12.41 -2.62
C ALA A 325 -10.60 11.24 -3.61
N SER A 326 -10.05 11.46 -4.81
CA SER A 326 -9.81 10.39 -5.78
C SER A 326 -8.80 9.35 -5.31
N ILE A 327 -7.80 9.74 -4.50
CA ILE A 327 -6.85 8.78 -3.91
C ILE A 327 -7.57 7.85 -2.93
N LEU A 328 -8.54 8.39 -2.18
CA LEU A 328 -9.26 7.67 -1.12
C LEU A 328 -10.56 7.00 -1.59
N ASP A 329 -10.89 7.06 -2.88
CA ASP A 329 -12.19 6.66 -3.44
C ASP A 329 -13.39 7.31 -2.71
N LEU A 330 -13.22 8.55 -2.27
CA LEU A 330 -14.22 9.30 -1.52
C LEU A 330 -15.05 10.18 -2.45
N CYS A 331 -16.37 10.20 -2.24
CA CYS A 331 -17.25 11.16 -2.91
C CYS A 331 -17.25 12.48 -2.15
N LEU A 332 -16.94 13.59 -2.81
CA LEU A 332 -17.01 14.93 -2.20
C LEU A 332 -18.47 15.30 -1.89
N ARG A 333 -18.69 15.87 -0.69
CA ARG A 333 -19.94 16.53 -0.26
C ARG A 333 -20.47 17.52 -1.30
#